data_AF-Q1PWY6-F1
#
_entry.id   AF-Q1PWY6-F1
#
_cell.length_a   1.000
_cell.length_b   1.000
_cell.length_c   1.000
_cell.angle_alpha   90.00
_cell.angle_beta   90.00
_cell.angle_gamma   90.00
#
_symmetry.space_group_name_H-M   'P 1'
#
loop_
_entity.id
_entity.type
_entity.pdbx_description
1 polymer ?
#
loop_
_entity_poly.entity_id
_entity_poly.type
_entity_poly.pdbx_seq_one_letter_code
_entity_poly.pdbx_strand_id
1 'polypeptide(L)'
;MITREEKEYHFQVKTSPNTMSIEQVRQLNAHIQKIKDISKQVPMLGMTYGKREQINTQIQSTLIGYPKSAIIGKEFWDFIAKEEGYCKKILNWINEVMELQPTNFSETLEEKKLSLIKDWENTWGKGKISIDNVLKNYL
;
A
#
# COMPACT_ATOMS: atom_id res chain seq x y z
N MET A 1 10.17 -13.21 0.78
CA MET A 1 11.53 -13.51 0.29
C MET A 1 11.40 -14.24 -1.03
N ILE A 2 12.23 -13.92 -2.02
CA ILE A 2 12.24 -14.56 -3.34
C ILE A 2 13.68 -14.91 -3.71
N THR A 3 13.94 -16.15 -4.11
CA THR A 3 15.29 -16.56 -4.51
C THR A 3 15.45 -16.53 -6.03
N ARG A 4 16.49 -15.85 -6.53
CA ARG A 4 16.86 -15.82 -7.96
C ARG A 4 18.37 -15.72 -8.10
N GLU A 5 18.96 -16.50 -9.02
CA GLU A 5 20.39 -16.42 -9.35
C GLU A 5 21.28 -16.45 -8.08
N GLU A 6 20.96 -17.37 -7.16
CA GLU A 6 21.63 -17.53 -5.85
C GLU A 6 21.52 -16.33 -4.89
N LYS A 7 20.70 -15.34 -5.21
CA LYS A 7 20.37 -14.19 -4.37
C LYS A 7 18.99 -14.35 -3.74
N GLU A 8 18.86 -13.93 -2.50
CA GLU A 8 17.62 -13.86 -1.74
C GLU A 8 17.14 -12.42 -1.70
N TYR A 9 16.03 -12.13 -2.38
CA TYR A 9 15.42 -10.81 -2.42
C TYR A 9 14.43 -10.66 -1.28
N HIS A 10 14.70 -9.70 -0.39
CA HIS A 10 13.86 -9.37 0.76
C HIS A 10 13.09 -8.09 0.48
N PHE A 11 11.81 -8.23 0.14
CA PHE A 11 10.96 -7.10 -0.17
C PHE A 11 10.28 -6.54 1.07
N GLN A 12 10.41 -5.23 1.27
CA GLN A 12 9.37 -4.48 1.95
C GLN A 12 8.37 -4.00 0.90
N VAL A 13 7.14 -4.53 0.95
CA VAL A 13 6.10 -4.22 -0.05
C VAL A 13 5.24 -3.04 0.43
N LYS A 14 4.99 -2.09 -0.46
CA LYS A 14 4.08 -0.96 -0.28
C LYS A 14 3.11 -0.88 -1.44
N THR A 15 1.99 -0.21 -1.22
CA THR A 15 0.98 -0.07 -2.28
C THR A 15 1.39 0.99 -3.29
N SER A 16 1.83 2.18 -2.83
CA SER A 16 2.03 3.34 -3.70
C SER A 16 3.40 4.02 -3.58
N PRO A 17 3.82 4.77 -4.62
CA PRO A 17 5.02 5.59 -4.62
C PRO A 17 5.02 6.76 -3.62
N ASN A 18 3.87 7.05 -2.99
CA ASN A 18 3.68 8.17 -2.06
C ASN A 18 3.32 7.74 -0.63
N THR A 19 3.31 6.43 -0.35
CA THR A 19 2.80 5.90 0.93
C THR A 19 3.81 5.89 2.08
N MET A 20 5.07 6.29 1.84
CA MET A 20 6.12 6.24 2.87
C MET A 20 6.46 7.62 3.43
N SER A 21 6.45 7.74 4.76
CA SER A 21 7.08 8.85 5.46
C SER A 21 8.61 8.67 5.52
N ILE A 22 9.35 9.77 5.76
CA ILE A 22 10.81 9.75 5.92
C ILE A 22 11.25 8.73 6.99
N GLU A 23 10.52 8.64 8.09
CA GLU A 23 10.84 7.72 9.17
C GLU A 23 10.73 6.26 8.73
N GLN A 24 9.73 5.92 7.90
CA GLN A 24 9.60 4.59 7.34
C GLN A 24 10.75 4.26 6.36
N VAL A 25 11.25 5.25 5.61
CA VAL A 25 12.43 5.06 4.73
C VAL A 25 13.69 4.84 5.57
N ARG A 26 13.85 5.55 6.70
CA ARG A 26 14.98 5.33 7.62
C ARG A 26 14.96 3.95 8.26
N GLN A 27 13.79 3.47 8.68
CA GLN A 27 13.63 2.11 9.20
C GLN A 27 13.97 1.05 8.15
N LEU A 28 13.56 1.26 6.89
CA LEU A 28 13.96 0.41 5.78
C LEU A 28 15.47 0.42 5.58
N ASN A 29 16.11 1.58 5.62
CA ASN A 29 17.57 1.70 5.53
C ASN A 29 18.30 0.96 6.67
N ALA A 30 17.79 1.04 7.90
CA ALA A 30 18.35 0.31 9.03
C ALA A 30 18.24 -1.21 8.81
N HIS A 31 17.13 -1.68 8.24
CA HIS A 31 16.99 -3.08 7.84
C HIS A 31 17.98 -3.44 6.74
N ILE A 32 18.07 -2.62 5.67
CA ILE A 32 19.02 -2.80 4.57
C ILE A 32 20.44 -2.97 5.11
N GLN A 33 20.86 -2.10 6.03
CA GLN A 33 22.20 -2.16 6.61
C GLN A 33 22.44 -3.44 7.42
N LYS A 34 21.44 -3.93 8.16
CA LYS A 34 21.57 -5.18 8.95
C LYS A 34 21.78 -6.42 8.09
N ILE A 35 21.21 -6.45 6.88
CA ILE A 35 21.23 -7.65 6.03
C ILE A 35 22.20 -7.56 4.85
N LYS A 36 22.74 -6.36 4.56
CA LYS A 36 23.68 -6.12 3.45
C LYS A 36 24.98 -6.91 3.58
N ASP A 37 25.43 -7.17 4.80
CA ASP A 37 26.69 -7.88 5.05
C ASP A 37 26.57 -9.41 4.84
N ILE A 38 25.36 -9.91 4.59
CA ILE A 38 25.10 -11.29 4.20
C ILE A 38 25.15 -11.36 2.68
N SER A 39 26.21 -11.97 2.13
CA SER A 39 26.63 -11.89 0.71
C SER A 39 25.59 -12.30 -0.35
N LYS A 40 24.44 -12.87 0.06
CA LYS A 40 23.37 -13.33 -0.83
C LYS A 40 22.05 -12.57 -0.65
N GLN A 41 21.90 -11.73 0.37
CA GLN A 41 20.64 -11.05 0.67
C GLN A 41 20.57 -9.67 0.01
N VAL A 42 19.50 -9.44 -0.74
CA VAL A 42 19.24 -8.20 -1.47
C VAL A 42 17.95 -7.58 -0.93
N PRO A 43 18.05 -6.59 -0.02
CA PRO A 43 16.88 -5.84 0.42
C PRO A 43 16.35 -4.96 -0.71
N MET A 44 15.03 -4.97 -0.88
CA MET A 44 14.35 -4.24 -1.95
C MET A 44 13.08 -3.56 -1.43
N LEU A 45 12.80 -2.38 -1.95
CA LEU A 45 11.49 -1.74 -1.85
C LEU A 45 10.63 -2.17 -3.04
N GLY A 46 9.53 -2.88 -2.77
CA GLY A 46 8.54 -3.26 -3.77
C GLY A 46 7.31 -2.37 -3.68
N MET A 47 6.82 -1.86 -4.82
CA MET A 47 5.59 -1.06 -4.88
C MET A 47 4.61 -1.70 -5.86
N THR A 48 3.36 -1.93 -5.46
CA THR A 48 2.41 -2.74 -6.27
C THR A 48 1.79 -1.99 -7.44
N TYR A 49 1.78 -0.66 -7.44
CA TYR A 49 1.32 0.17 -8.56
C TYR A 49 2.14 1.45 -8.73
N GLY A 50 1.97 2.07 -9.91
CA GLY A 50 2.63 3.32 -10.29
C GLY A 50 3.82 3.11 -11.24
N LYS A 51 4.57 4.18 -11.48
CA LYS A 51 5.76 4.23 -12.32
C LYS A 51 6.92 4.91 -11.58
N ARG A 52 8.16 4.66 -12.00
CA ARG A 52 9.37 5.19 -11.34
C ARG A 52 9.35 6.71 -11.22
N GLU A 53 8.82 7.42 -12.21
CA GLU A 53 8.75 8.88 -12.24
C GLU A 53 7.81 9.45 -11.16
N GLN A 54 6.91 8.61 -10.63
CA GLN A 54 5.95 8.99 -9.60
C GLN A 54 6.48 8.77 -8.18
N ILE A 55 7.61 8.08 -8.02
CA ILE A 55 8.24 7.85 -6.70
C ILE A 55 8.63 9.21 -6.11
N ASN A 56 8.16 9.51 -4.91
CA ASN A 56 8.43 10.82 -4.31
C ASN A 56 9.93 11.07 -4.14
N THR A 57 10.34 12.34 -4.21
CA THR A 57 11.77 12.72 -4.15
C THR A 57 12.44 12.33 -2.84
N GLN A 58 11.68 12.25 -1.73
CA GLN A 58 12.21 11.86 -0.42
C GLN A 58 12.68 10.39 -0.40
N ILE A 59 11.93 9.48 -1.03
CA ILE A 59 12.32 8.08 -1.17
C ILE A 59 13.55 8.01 -2.09
N GLN A 60 13.53 8.73 -3.21
CA GLN A 60 14.65 8.75 -4.15
C GLN A 60 15.96 9.22 -3.50
N SER A 61 15.89 10.26 -2.64
CA SER A 61 17.07 10.84 -1.99
C SER A 61 17.54 10.06 -0.77
N THR A 62 16.63 9.34 -0.08
CA THR A 62 16.93 8.76 1.23
C THR A 62 17.15 7.25 1.15
N LEU A 63 16.55 6.55 0.20
CA LEU A 63 16.66 5.10 0.09
C LEU A 63 18.07 4.67 -0.33
N ILE A 64 18.74 3.86 0.50
CA ILE A 64 20.07 3.33 0.18
C ILE A 64 19.99 2.45 -1.07
N GLY A 65 20.85 2.72 -2.05
CA GLY A 65 20.96 1.94 -3.28
C GLY A 65 19.91 2.28 -4.34
N TYR A 66 19.12 3.34 -4.16
CA TYR A 66 18.24 3.84 -5.21
C TYR A 66 19.07 4.24 -6.46
N PRO A 67 18.59 3.97 -7.70
CA PRO A 67 17.31 3.38 -8.09
C PRO A 67 17.26 1.84 -8.08
N LYS A 68 18.39 1.16 -7.83
CA LYS A 68 18.50 -0.31 -7.96
C LYS A 68 17.81 -1.07 -6.84
N SER A 69 17.65 -0.46 -5.67
CA SER A 69 16.96 -1.05 -4.51
C SER A 69 15.43 -0.86 -4.52
N ALA A 70 14.86 -0.33 -5.61
CA ALA A 70 13.41 -0.12 -5.74
C ALA A 70 12.87 -0.72 -7.04
N ILE A 71 11.70 -1.34 -6.94
CA ILE A 71 10.95 -1.94 -8.05
C ILE A 71 9.45 -1.61 -7.86
N ILE A 72 8.76 -1.13 -8.90
CA ILE A 72 7.39 -0.57 -8.86
C ILE A 72 6.47 -1.05 -9.99
N GLY A 73 5.20 -1.31 -9.69
CA GLY A 73 4.16 -1.56 -10.70
C GLY A 73 4.47 -2.77 -11.58
N LYS A 74 4.52 -2.59 -12.91
CA LYS A 74 4.79 -3.68 -13.86
C LYS A 74 6.11 -4.39 -13.56
N GLU A 75 7.20 -3.66 -13.33
CA GLU A 75 8.51 -4.29 -13.04
C GLU A 75 8.46 -5.11 -11.74
N PHE A 76 7.64 -4.70 -10.76
CA PHE A 76 7.43 -5.49 -9.56
C PHE A 76 6.75 -6.81 -9.87
N TRP A 77 5.59 -6.77 -10.49
CA TRP A 77 4.84 -7.99 -10.78
C TRP A 77 5.58 -8.94 -11.71
N ASP A 78 6.26 -8.41 -12.72
CA ASP A 78 7.08 -9.22 -13.63
C ASP A 78 8.26 -9.86 -12.88
N PHE A 79 8.87 -9.13 -11.93
CA PHE A 79 9.90 -9.66 -11.03
C PHE A 79 9.37 -10.65 -10.00
N ILE A 80 8.10 -10.60 -9.60
CA ILE A 80 7.56 -11.66 -8.73
C ILE A 80 7.29 -12.92 -9.57
N ALA A 81 6.60 -12.75 -10.70
CA ALA A 81 6.04 -13.85 -11.47
C ALA A 81 6.99 -14.53 -12.45
N LYS A 82 8.16 -13.94 -12.76
CA LYS A 82 9.05 -14.38 -13.87
C LYS A 82 8.32 -14.33 -15.22
N GLU A 83 7.44 -13.36 -15.40
CA GLU A 83 6.62 -13.25 -16.59
C GLU A 83 6.43 -11.78 -16.97
N GLU A 84 6.62 -11.45 -18.24
CA GLU A 84 6.43 -10.09 -18.72
C GLU A 84 4.94 -9.71 -18.77
N GLY A 85 4.59 -8.55 -18.21
CA GLY A 85 3.24 -8.03 -18.25
C GLY A 85 2.27 -8.74 -17.31
N TYR A 86 2.80 -9.41 -16.27
CA TYR A 86 1.99 -10.18 -15.32
C TYR A 86 0.95 -9.33 -14.59
N CYS A 87 1.22 -8.03 -14.42
CA CYS A 87 0.26 -7.09 -13.85
C CYS A 87 -1.09 -7.07 -14.61
N LYS A 88 -1.09 -7.32 -15.94
CA LYS A 88 -2.34 -7.40 -16.71
C LYS A 88 -3.17 -8.64 -16.34
N LYS A 89 -2.51 -9.78 -16.09
CA LYS A 89 -3.21 -11.00 -15.64
C LYS A 89 -3.89 -10.79 -14.30
N ILE A 90 -3.20 -10.12 -13.37
CA ILE A 90 -3.78 -9.76 -12.07
C ILE A 90 -5.02 -8.88 -12.25
N LEU A 91 -4.96 -7.85 -13.11
CA LEU A 91 -6.10 -6.98 -13.37
C LEU A 91 -7.26 -7.72 -14.03
N ASN A 92 -6.98 -8.64 -14.95
CA ASN A 92 -8.01 -9.47 -15.56
C ASN A 92 -8.69 -10.38 -14.54
N TRP A 93 -7.94 -11.03 -13.64
CA TRP A 93 -8.53 -11.83 -12.57
C TRP A 93 -9.37 -11.00 -11.61
N ILE A 94 -8.94 -9.79 -11.27
CA ILE A 94 -9.75 -8.87 -10.47
C ILE A 94 -11.07 -8.58 -11.21
N ASN A 95 -11.01 -8.29 -12.50
CA ASN A 95 -12.19 -8.03 -13.31
C ASN A 95 -13.13 -9.24 -13.37
N GLU A 96 -12.60 -10.43 -13.62
CA GLU A 96 -13.37 -11.69 -13.64
C GLU A 96 -14.08 -11.94 -12.30
N VAL A 97 -13.40 -11.73 -11.17
CA VAL A 97 -14.01 -11.88 -9.84
C VAL A 97 -15.13 -10.85 -9.63
N MET A 98 -14.92 -9.61 -10.06
CA MET A 98 -15.94 -8.56 -9.95
C MET A 98 -17.16 -8.82 -10.83
N GLU A 99 -16.98 -9.44 -11.99
CA GLU A 99 -18.08 -9.86 -12.89
C GLU A 99 -18.86 -11.06 -12.33
N LEU A 100 -18.17 -12.00 -11.66
CA LEU A 100 -18.80 -13.17 -11.03
C LEU A 100 -19.54 -12.83 -9.74
N GLN A 101 -19.12 -11.79 -9.03
CA GLN A 101 -19.74 -11.30 -7.81
C GLN A 101 -20.13 -9.84 -7.96
N PRO A 102 -21.14 -9.54 -8.81
CA PRO A 102 -21.61 -8.18 -8.98
C PRO A 102 -22.15 -7.69 -7.63
N THR A 103 -21.47 -6.72 -7.05
CA THR A 103 -21.89 -6.10 -5.79
C THR A 103 -22.78 -4.92 -6.12
N ASN A 104 -23.93 -4.82 -5.46
CA ASN A 104 -24.69 -3.57 -5.46
C ASN A 104 -24.07 -2.60 -4.46
N PHE A 105 -22.84 -2.16 -4.77
CA PHE A 105 -22.04 -1.31 -3.91
C PHE A 105 -22.79 -0.04 -3.51
N SER A 106 -23.66 0.48 -4.38
CA SER A 106 -24.49 1.65 -4.09
C SER A 106 -25.46 1.40 -2.93
N GLU A 107 -26.15 0.26 -2.91
CA GLU A 107 -27.06 -0.10 -1.82
C GLU A 107 -26.28 -0.32 -0.51
N THR A 108 -25.21 -1.10 -0.55
CA THR A 108 -24.37 -1.35 0.63
C THR A 108 -23.76 -0.06 1.20
N LEU A 109 -23.36 0.88 0.34
CA LEU A 109 -22.84 2.17 0.75
C LEU A 109 -23.91 3.01 1.45
N GLU A 110 -25.12 3.03 0.90
CA GLU A 110 -26.24 3.76 1.47
C GLU A 110 -26.67 3.18 2.83
N GLU A 111 -26.74 1.85 2.94
CA GLU A 111 -26.99 1.15 4.21
C GLU A 111 -25.94 1.50 5.26
N LYS A 112 -24.66 1.51 4.88
CA LYS A 112 -23.57 1.88 5.79
C LYS A 112 -23.67 3.33 6.24
N LYS A 113 -24.01 4.25 5.33
CA LYS A 113 -24.24 5.67 5.66
C LYS A 113 -25.35 5.82 6.69
N LEU A 114 -26.50 5.19 6.47
CA LEU A 114 -27.63 5.24 7.39
C LEU A 114 -27.30 4.64 8.76
N SER A 115 -26.56 3.53 8.79
CA SER A 115 -26.04 2.93 10.03
C SER A 115 -25.15 3.91 10.80
N LEU A 116 -24.21 4.59 10.14
CA LEU A 116 -23.31 5.54 10.79
C LEU A 116 -24.06 6.77 11.32
N ILE A 117 -25.06 7.26 10.59
CA ILE A 117 -25.94 8.33 11.06
C ILE A 117 -26.66 7.88 12.33
N LYS A 118 -27.26 6.68 12.33
CA LYS A 118 -27.96 6.14 13.50
C LYS A 118 -27.03 5.99 14.71
N ASP A 119 -25.82 5.48 14.51
CA ASP A 119 -24.84 5.31 15.58
C ASP A 119 -24.42 6.67 16.17
N TRP A 120 -24.20 7.67 15.32
CA TRP A 120 -23.96 9.04 15.74
C TRP A 120 -25.13 9.60 16.56
N GLU A 121 -26.35 9.48 16.03
CA GLU A 121 -27.55 10.02 16.68
C GLU A 121 -27.83 9.36 18.04
N ASN A 122 -27.56 8.07 18.18
CA ASN A 122 -27.70 7.36 19.44
C ASN A 122 -26.64 7.77 20.47
N THR A 123 -25.43 8.09 20.02
CA THR A 123 -24.31 8.42 20.91
C THR A 123 -24.34 9.89 21.33
N TRP A 124 -24.63 10.78 20.39
CA TRP A 124 -24.45 12.23 20.57
C TRP A 124 -25.75 13.02 20.43
N GLY A 125 -26.83 12.42 19.92
CA GLY A 125 -28.08 13.11 19.61
C GLY A 125 -28.14 13.65 18.17
N LYS A 126 -29.12 14.50 17.87
CA LYS A 126 -29.39 14.99 16.51
C LYS A 126 -29.05 16.47 16.34
N GLY A 127 -28.71 16.85 15.10
CA GLY A 127 -28.50 18.24 14.71
C GLY A 127 -27.39 18.94 15.50
N LYS A 128 -27.54 20.23 15.77
CA LYS A 128 -26.52 21.07 16.45
C LYS A 128 -26.15 20.54 17.84
N ILE A 129 -27.12 20.01 18.58
CA ILE A 129 -26.92 19.45 19.93
C ILE A 129 -25.89 18.32 19.91
N SER A 130 -25.86 17.53 18.82
CA SER A 130 -24.89 16.45 18.68
C SER A 130 -23.45 16.93 18.58
N ILE A 131 -23.24 18.06 17.92
CA ILE A 131 -21.93 18.70 17.80
C ILE A 131 -21.51 19.26 19.17
N ASP A 132 -22.43 19.95 19.86
CA ASP A 132 -22.17 20.52 21.19
C ASP A 132 -21.81 19.41 22.20
N ASN A 133 -22.49 18.25 22.14
CA ASN A 133 -22.19 17.10 22.98
C ASN A 133 -20.82 16.48 22.68
N VAL A 134 -20.41 16.36 21.42
CA VAL A 134 -19.07 15.87 21.07
C VAL A 134 -18.00 16.83 21.59
N LEU A 135 -18.16 18.13 21.32
CA LEU A 135 -17.19 19.14 21.74
C LEU A 135 -16.99 19.15 23.26
N LYS A 136 -18.07 19.02 24.03
CA LYS A 136 -18.00 18.96 25.50
C LYS A 136 -17.30 17.71 26.06
N ASN A 137 -17.29 16.60 25.32
CA ASN A 137 -16.72 15.34 25.80
C ASN A 137 -15.27 15.11 25.34
N TYR A 138 -14.79 15.83 24.31
CA TYR A 138 -13.47 15.63 23.73
C TYR A 138 -12.56 16.87 23.76
N LEU A 139 -13.07 18.02 24.17
CA LEU A 139 -12.31 19.26 24.43
C LEU A 139 -12.62 19.75 25.85
#